data_AF-A0A4U1BRW9-F1
#
_entry.id   AF-A0A4U1BRW9-F1
#
_cell.length_a   1.000
_cell.length_b   1.000
_cell.length_c   1.000
_cell.angle_alpha   90.00
_cell.angle_beta   90.00
_cell.angle_gamma   90.00
#
_symmetry.space_group_name_H-M   'P 1'
#
loop_
_entity.id
_entity.type
_entity.pdbx_description
1 polymer ?
#
loop_
_entity_poly.entity_id
_entity_poly.type
_entity_poly.pdbx_seq_one_letter_code
_entity_poly.pdbx_strand_id
1 'polypeptide(L)'
;MKKVMFLVLLAFIVAGVSIYLFVDHFGIGYWDEVSDWGATGDFFGGILNPFFAFLSLILLVYTLYQNQKALENNSEELALSRKELANSVQTQQLQVHQAKMQRFDDTFFSLLNQLNAAQDPKLTDFVYDNVMKKNYPTTYLPENVLRLSKEYIYPKGGNINRYFRTLYQLLKLIANKCPESTLDGDFTIENLQSTKCSETEKMYSNIVRTTLDSKLIILLAVNCYCADEDDPFYKYYLLIKRYAFLEHMPLSVTKSEEPFVAKALVNCYGKDAFGNNINIRNNT
;
A
#
# COMPACT_ATOMS: atom_id res chain seq x y z
N MET A 1 -13.84 46.81 20.07
CA MET A 1 -13.76 48.22 19.60
C MET A 1 -14.79 49.14 20.25
N LYS A 2 -16.11 48.91 20.14
CA LYS A 2 -17.15 49.82 20.73
C LYS A 2 -16.99 50.10 22.23
N LYS A 3 -16.63 49.10 23.04
CA LYS A 3 -16.41 49.25 24.49
C LYS A 3 -15.16 50.04 24.86
N VAL A 4 -14.07 49.88 24.08
CA VAL A 4 -12.83 50.65 24.26
C VAL A 4 -13.06 52.11 23.87
N MET A 5 -13.77 52.36 22.77
CA MET A 5 -14.15 53.71 22.35
C MET A 5 -15.03 54.42 23.38
N PHE A 6 -15.95 53.71 24.03
CA PHE A 6 -16.76 54.24 25.13
C PHE A 6 -15.90 54.64 26.35
N LEU A 7 -14.93 53.81 26.74
CA LEU A 7 -14.01 54.10 27.84
C LEU A 7 -13.12 55.32 27.56
N VAL A 8 -12.68 55.49 26.31
CA VAL A 8 -11.94 56.67 25.87
C VAL A 8 -12.81 57.94 25.94
N LEU A 9 -14.06 57.86 25.47
CA LEU A 9 -15.01 58.98 25.56
C LEU A 9 -15.30 59.38 27.02
N LEU A 10 -15.48 58.41 27.90
CA LEU A 10 -15.67 58.66 29.33
C LEU A 10 -14.47 59.41 29.94
N ALA A 11 -13.26 59.06 29.51
CA ALA A 11 -12.04 59.72 29.98
C ALA A 11 -11.97 61.20 29.55
N PHE A 12 -12.38 61.51 28.31
CA PHE A 12 -12.50 62.89 27.85
C PHE A 12 -13.58 63.67 28.60
N ILE A 13 -14.70 63.04 28.95
CA ILE A 13 -15.76 63.66 29.74
C ILE A 13 -15.25 64.00 31.14
N VAL A 14 -14.58 63.07 31.83
CA VAL A 14 -14.04 63.32 33.17
C VAL A 14 -12.99 64.44 33.15
N ALA A 15 -12.10 64.45 32.16
CA ALA A 15 -11.14 65.54 31.99
C ALA A 15 -11.84 66.90 31.74
N GLY A 16 -12.85 66.93 30.88
CA GLY A 16 -13.62 68.14 30.59
C GLY A 16 -14.40 68.67 31.80
N VAL A 17 -15.00 67.79 32.60
CA VAL A 17 -15.71 68.14 33.84
C VAL A 17 -14.74 68.70 34.87
N SER A 18 -13.56 68.07 35.05
CA SER A 18 -12.53 68.58 35.97
C SER A 18 -12.07 69.98 35.58
N ILE A 19 -11.87 70.24 34.29
CA ILE A 19 -11.48 71.57 33.78
C ILE A 19 -12.61 72.58 33.99
N TYR A 20 -13.86 72.20 33.69
CA TYR A 20 -15.02 73.06 33.89
C TYR A 20 -15.20 73.49 35.35
N LEU A 21 -15.15 72.53 36.29
CA LEU A 21 -15.30 72.81 37.72
C LEU A 21 -14.16 73.71 38.25
N PHE A 22 -12.94 73.53 37.73
CA PHE A 22 -11.81 74.38 38.09
C PHE A 22 -12.03 75.83 37.63
N VAL A 23 -12.42 76.02 36.36
CA VAL A 23 -12.68 77.35 35.78
C VAL A 23 -13.86 78.05 36.45
N ASP A 24 -14.92 77.31 36.78
CA ASP A 24 -16.10 77.87 37.45
C ASP A 24 -15.78 78.39 38.86
N HIS A 25 -14.92 77.68 39.61
CA HIS A 25 -14.60 78.05 40.99
C HIS A 25 -13.47 79.09 41.11
N PHE A 26 -12.46 79.04 40.23
CA PHE A 26 -11.25 79.87 40.31
C PHE A 26 -11.13 80.94 39.21
N GLY A 27 -11.96 80.89 38.17
CA GLY A 27 -11.90 81.79 37.03
C GLY A 27 -10.84 81.41 35.99
N ILE A 28 -10.70 82.25 34.95
CA ILE A 28 -9.68 82.09 33.89
C ILE A 28 -8.64 83.19 34.07
N GLY A 29 -7.39 82.83 34.33
CA GLY A 29 -6.28 83.76 34.48
C GLY A 29 -4.92 83.06 34.47
N TYR A 30 -3.85 83.83 34.28
CA TYR A 30 -2.47 83.36 34.47
C TYR A 30 -2.05 83.71 35.90
N TRP A 31 -1.54 82.72 36.64
CA TRP A 31 -1.04 82.95 38.00
C TRP A 31 0.36 83.57 37.94
N ASP A 32 0.60 84.61 38.75
CA ASP A 32 1.87 85.35 38.81
C ASP A 32 2.96 84.57 39.56
N GLU A 33 2.58 83.67 40.47
CA GLU A 33 3.51 82.84 41.25
C GLU A 33 3.54 81.39 40.75
N VAL A 34 4.74 80.80 40.74
CA VAL A 34 4.94 79.38 40.35
C VAL A 34 4.31 78.40 41.36
N SER A 35 4.11 78.82 42.61
CA SER A 35 3.42 78.07 43.68
C SER A 35 1.97 77.73 43.30
N ASP A 36 1.24 78.68 42.73
CA ASP A 36 -0.17 78.53 42.32
C ASP A 36 -0.34 77.60 41.11
N TRP A 37 0.66 77.60 40.22
CA TRP A 37 0.77 76.61 39.15
C TRP A 37 0.98 75.19 39.71
N GLY A 38 1.76 75.06 40.78
CA GLY A 38 1.92 73.80 41.52
C GLY A 38 0.61 73.30 42.11
N ALA A 39 -0.13 74.15 42.82
CA ALA A 39 -1.41 73.81 43.43
C ALA A 39 -2.49 73.42 42.40
N THR A 40 -2.52 74.09 41.24
CA THR A 40 -3.39 73.73 40.11
C THR A 40 -3.03 72.34 39.56
N GLY A 41 -1.74 72.08 39.38
CA GLY A 41 -1.23 70.78 38.97
C GLY A 41 -1.60 69.67 39.95
N ASP A 42 -1.56 69.94 41.25
CA ASP A 42 -1.94 68.99 42.30
C ASP A 42 -3.44 68.69 42.31
N PHE A 43 -4.31 69.66 42.01
CA PHE A 43 -5.75 69.43 41.88
C PHE A 43 -6.07 68.49 40.72
N PHE A 44 -5.59 68.81 39.51
CA PHE A 44 -5.81 67.96 38.34
C PHE A 44 -5.10 66.62 38.47
N GLY A 45 -3.87 66.61 38.99
CA GLY A 45 -3.09 65.40 39.25
C GLY A 45 -3.76 64.50 40.28
N GLY A 46 -4.36 65.06 41.33
CA GLY A 46 -5.06 64.33 42.38
C GLY A 46 -6.34 63.62 41.90
N ILE A 47 -7.00 64.15 40.87
CA ILE A 47 -8.25 63.58 40.32
C ILE A 47 -7.96 62.72 39.08
N LEU A 48 -7.20 63.26 38.12
CA LEU A 48 -6.96 62.62 36.83
C LEU A 48 -5.98 61.46 36.92
N ASN A 49 -4.93 61.54 37.75
CA ASN A 49 -3.94 60.44 37.81
C ASN A 49 -4.57 59.14 38.35
N PRO A 50 -5.30 59.13 39.48
CA PRO A 50 -5.97 57.91 39.94
C PRO A 50 -7.04 57.41 38.95
N PHE A 51 -7.77 58.31 38.30
CA PHE A 51 -8.77 57.94 37.29
C PHE A 51 -8.13 57.27 36.06
N PHE A 52 -7.08 57.86 35.49
CA PHE A 52 -6.36 57.28 34.35
C PHE A 52 -5.63 55.98 34.74
N ALA A 53 -5.10 55.88 35.95
CA ALA A 53 -4.51 54.64 36.46
C ALA A 53 -5.55 53.51 36.54
N PHE A 54 -6.74 53.79 37.07
CA PHE A 54 -7.84 52.83 37.12
C PHE A 54 -8.35 52.44 35.71
N LEU A 55 -8.47 53.42 34.80
CA LEU A 55 -8.83 53.17 33.41
C LEU A 55 -7.79 52.28 32.70
N SER A 56 -6.50 52.53 32.94
CA SER A 56 -5.39 51.73 32.40
C SER A 56 -5.46 50.29 32.92
N LEU A 57 -5.77 50.10 34.20
CA LEU A 57 -5.98 48.77 34.78
C LEU A 57 -7.14 48.03 34.11
N ILE A 58 -8.28 48.70 33.87
CA ILE A 58 -9.43 48.11 33.17
C ILE A 58 -9.06 47.69 31.74
N LEU A 59 -8.36 48.56 31.00
CA LEU A 59 -7.92 48.27 29.64
C LEU A 59 -6.94 47.10 29.59
N LEU A 60 -6.03 47.01 30.57
CA LEU A 60 -5.11 45.89 30.71
C LEU A 60 -5.87 44.58 30.97
N VAL A 61 -6.81 44.56 31.92
CA VAL A 61 -7.65 43.38 32.20
C VAL A 61 -8.45 42.96 30.96
N TYR A 62 -9.03 43.91 30.23
CA TYR A 62 -9.75 43.63 28.99
C TYR A 62 -8.84 43.06 27.89
N THR A 63 -7.58 43.51 27.82
CA THR A 63 -6.57 42.99 26.90
C THR A 63 -6.18 41.56 27.28
N LEU A 64 -5.93 41.30 28.57
CA LEU A 64 -5.61 39.96 29.07
C LEU A 64 -6.76 38.97 28.80
N TYR A 65 -8.00 39.38 29.01
CA TYR A 65 -9.18 38.57 28.70
C TYR A 65 -9.25 38.23 27.21
N GLN A 66 -9.02 39.19 26.31
CA GLN A 66 -8.98 38.93 24.86
C GLN A 66 -7.84 38.00 24.47
N ASN A 67 -6.66 38.18 25.07
CA ASN A 67 -5.50 37.32 24.81
C ASN A 67 -5.78 35.89 25.26
N GLN A 68 -6.37 35.70 26.45
CA GLN A 68 -6.76 34.39 26.94
C GLN A 68 -7.75 33.71 25.98
N LYS A 69 -8.79 34.44 25.54
CA LYS A 69 -9.76 33.92 24.58
C LYS A 69 -9.12 33.57 23.23
N ALA A 70 -8.18 34.37 22.73
CA ALA A 70 -7.45 34.08 21.50
C ALA A 70 -6.58 32.82 21.64
N LEU A 71 -5.94 32.62 22.81
CA LEU A 71 -5.16 31.41 23.10
C LEU A 71 -6.05 30.17 23.18
N GLU A 72 -7.22 30.27 23.81
CA GLU A 72 -8.20 29.17 23.86
C GLU A 72 -8.64 28.75 22.44
N ASN A 73 -9.04 29.72 21.61
CA ASN A 73 -9.41 29.47 20.22
C ASN A 73 -8.25 28.85 19.41
N ASN A 74 -7.04 29.41 19.52
CA ASN A 74 -5.86 28.88 18.83
C ASN A 74 -5.54 27.44 19.27
N SER A 75 -5.70 27.14 20.57
CA SER A 75 -5.48 25.79 21.07
C SER A 75 -6.52 24.81 20.53
N GLU A 76 -7.77 25.24 20.40
CA GLU A 76 -8.85 24.44 19.81
C GLU A 76 -8.62 24.19 18.32
N GLU A 77 -8.31 25.24 17.54
CA GLU A 77 -7.98 25.13 16.12
C GLU A 77 -6.78 24.21 15.88
N LEU A 78 -5.73 24.31 16.71
CA LEU A 78 -4.58 23.42 16.64
C LEU A 78 -4.96 21.97 16.94
N ALA A 79 -5.85 21.73 17.90
CA ALA A 79 -6.34 20.40 18.23
C ALA A 79 -7.14 19.79 17.06
N LEU A 80 -8.02 20.58 16.42
CA LEU A 80 -8.76 20.18 15.23
C LEU A 80 -7.82 19.89 14.05
N SER A 81 -6.84 20.76 13.78
CA SER A 81 -5.85 20.57 12.71
C SER A 81 -5.03 19.30 12.90
N ARG A 82 -4.59 19.00 14.13
CA ARG A 82 -3.88 17.74 14.44
C ARG A 82 -4.75 16.52 14.17
N LYS A 83 -6.04 16.58 14.50
CA LYS A 83 -7.00 15.50 14.24
C LYS A 83 -7.20 15.28 12.74
N GLU A 84 -7.36 16.35 11.96
CA GLU A 84 -7.50 16.26 10.50
C GLU A 84 -6.23 15.71 9.85
N LEU A 85 -5.05 16.14 10.29
CA LEU A 85 -3.78 15.62 9.81
C LEU A 85 -3.64 14.11 10.10
N ALA A 86 -4.03 13.65 11.29
CA ALA A 86 -4.02 12.23 11.64
C ALA A 86 -4.94 11.41 10.70
N ASN A 87 -6.14 11.90 10.41
CA ASN A 87 -7.06 11.27 9.45
C ASN A 87 -6.49 11.28 8.01
N SER A 88 -5.80 12.37 7.63
CA SER A 88 -5.15 12.49 6.33
C SER A 88 -4.02 11.47 6.15
N VAL A 89 -3.21 11.22 7.20
CA VAL A 89 -2.15 10.22 7.16
C VAL A 89 -2.72 8.83 6.88
N GLN A 90 -3.81 8.45 7.57
CA GLN A 90 -4.48 7.16 7.33
C GLN A 90 -5.00 7.05 5.88
N THR A 91 -5.65 8.10 5.40
CA THR A 91 -6.17 8.15 4.01
C THR A 91 -5.04 8.05 2.99
N GLN A 92 -3.93 8.74 3.24
CA GLN A 92 -2.76 8.70 2.38
C GLN A 92 -2.11 7.30 2.36
N GLN A 93 -2.05 6.60 3.49
CA GLN A 93 -1.57 5.22 3.55
C GLN A 93 -2.44 4.27 2.73
N LEU A 94 -3.77 4.40 2.82
CA LEU A 94 -4.71 3.63 1.99
C LEU A 94 -4.52 3.94 0.50
N GLN A 95 -4.31 5.21 0.13
CA GLN A 95 -4.03 5.60 -1.26
C GLN A 95 -2.71 5.02 -1.77
N VAL A 96 -1.65 5.01 -0.96
CA VAL A 96 -0.37 4.38 -1.33
C VAL A 96 -0.55 2.88 -1.55
N HIS A 97 -1.30 2.21 -0.68
CA HIS A 97 -1.60 0.79 -0.83
C HIS A 97 -2.41 0.52 -2.11
N GLN A 98 -3.49 1.27 -2.36
CA GLN A 98 -4.30 1.15 -3.57
C GLN A 98 -3.49 1.42 -4.84
N ALA A 99 -2.59 2.42 -4.82
CA ALA A 99 -1.71 2.72 -5.95
C ALA A 99 -0.70 1.59 -6.22
N LYS A 100 -0.19 0.91 -5.17
CA LYS A 100 0.67 -0.28 -5.34
C LYS A 100 -0.12 -1.43 -5.99
N MET A 101 -1.36 -1.66 -5.57
CA MET A 101 -2.23 -2.69 -6.14
C MET A 101 -2.52 -2.41 -7.62
N GLN A 102 -2.90 -1.19 -7.96
CA GLN A 102 -3.18 -0.80 -9.34
C GLN A 102 -1.95 -0.96 -10.26
N ARG A 103 -0.77 -0.49 -9.81
CA ARG A 103 0.47 -0.65 -10.58
C ARG A 103 0.83 -2.12 -10.82
N PHE A 104 0.57 -2.97 -9.82
CA PHE A 104 0.74 -4.40 -9.95
C PHE A 104 -0.24 -4.97 -10.98
N ASP A 105 -1.54 -4.65 -10.87
CA ASP A 105 -2.58 -5.10 -11.81
C ASP A 105 -2.25 -4.75 -13.25
N ASP A 106 -1.86 -3.49 -13.51
CA ASP A 106 -1.50 -3.03 -14.86
C ASP A 106 -0.35 -3.85 -15.45
N THR A 107 0.68 -4.10 -14.63
CA THR A 107 1.85 -4.91 -15.05
C THR A 107 1.45 -6.38 -15.23
N PHE A 108 0.66 -6.93 -14.31
CA PHE A 108 0.18 -8.30 -14.31
C PHE A 108 -0.66 -8.59 -15.56
N PHE A 109 -1.68 -7.78 -15.83
CA PHE A 109 -2.56 -7.98 -16.99
C PHE A 109 -1.84 -7.72 -18.31
N SER A 110 -0.88 -6.78 -18.36
CA SER A 110 -0.02 -6.61 -19.54
C SER A 110 0.79 -7.88 -19.85
N LEU A 111 1.43 -8.48 -18.84
CA LEU A 111 2.17 -9.74 -19.02
C LEU A 111 1.25 -10.93 -19.30
N LEU A 112 0.07 -11.00 -18.67
CA LEU A 112 -0.93 -12.03 -18.94
C LEU A 112 -1.41 -11.98 -20.40
N ASN A 113 -1.65 -10.79 -20.93
CA ASN A 113 -2.01 -10.60 -22.33
C ASN A 113 -0.87 -11.02 -23.27
N GLN A 114 0.39 -10.70 -22.93
CA GLN A 114 1.55 -11.16 -23.69
C GLN A 114 1.71 -12.69 -23.65
N LEU A 115 1.40 -13.33 -22.51
CA LEU A 115 1.41 -14.78 -22.37
C LEU A 115 0.37 -15.42 -23.29
N ASN A 116 -0.87 -14.94 -23.26
CA ASN A 116 -1.95 -15.44 -24.11
C ASN A 116 -1.63 -15.25 -25.60
N ALA A 117 -1.02 -14.13 -25.99
CA ALA A 117 -0.59 -13.88 -27.36
C ALA A 117 0.58 -14.78 -27.82
N ALA A 118 1.32 -15.40 -26.90
CA ALA A 118 2.42 -16.31 -27.21
C ALA A 118 1.97 -17.77 -27.42
N GLN A 119 0.67 -18.09 -27.23
CA GLN A 119 0.15 -19.43 -27.43
C GLN A 119 0.19 -19.84 -28.91
N ASP A 120 0.63 -21.07 -29.15
CA ASP A 120 0.61 -21.72 -30.47
C ASP A 120 -0.01 -23.11 -30.31
N PRO A 121 -1.34 -23.24 -30.48
CA PRO A 121 -2.06 -24.50 -30.24
C PRO A 121 -1.56 -25.65 -31.12
N LYS A 122 -1.21 -25.36 -32.38
CA LYS A 122 -0.73 -26.40 -33.31
C LYS A 122 0.62 -26.96 -32.88
N LEU A 123 1.56 -26.08 -32.50
CA LEU A 123 2.85 -26.51 -31.97
C LEU A 123 2.69 -27.25 -30.63
N THR A 124 1.78 -26.77 -29.77
CA THR A 124 1.46 -27.41 -28.49
C THR A 124 0.97 -28.83 -28.69
N ASP A 125 0.00 -29.04 -29.58
CA ASP A 125 -0.53 -30.36 -29.92
C ASP A 125 0.56 -31.27 -30.47
N PHE A 126 1.39 -30.76 -31.38
CA PHE A 126 2.50 -31.52 -31.95
C PHE A 126 3.50 -31.97 -30.88
N VAL A 127 3.93 -31.05 -30.00
CA VAL A 127 4.89 -31.37 -28.93
C VAL A 127 4.26 -32.32 -27.91
N TYR A 128 3.00 -32.09 -27.52
CA TYR A 128 2.24 -32.94 -26.61
C TYR A 128 2.18 -34.38 -27.12
N ASP A 129 1.72 -34.59 -28.36
CA ASP A 129 1.59 -35.90 -28.95
C ASP A 129 2.92 -36.65 -28.98
N ASN A 130 4.02 -35.97 -29.28
CA ASN A 130 5.35 -36.58 -29.31
C ASN A 130 5.89 -36.92 -27.91
N VAL A 131 5.59 -36.10 -26.90
CA VAL A 131 5.99 -36.38 -25.51
C VAL A 131 5.19 -37.56 -24.95
N MET A 132 3.90 -37.62 -25.25
CA MET A 132 2.98 -38.62 -24.69
C MET A 132 3.02 -39.97 -25.43
N LYS A 133 3.20 -39.99 -26.77
CA LYS A 133 3.23 -41.22 -27.58
C LYS A 133 4.60 -41.90 -27.64
N LYS A 134 5.62 -41.35 -26.97
CA LYS A 134 6.96 -41.93 -26.98
C LYS A 134 6.95 -43.26 -26.21
N ASN A 135 7.33 -44.35 -26.87
CA ASN A 135 7.47 -45.64 -26.21
C ASN A 135 8.68 -45.60 -25.26
N TYR A 136 8.39 -45.69 -23.95
CA TYR A 136 9.40 -45.88 -22.92
C TYR A 136 9.49 -47.38 -22.61
N PRO A 137 10.68 -47.99 -22.63
CA PRO A 137 10.82 -49.38 -22.20
C PRO A 137 10.32 -49.53 -20.75
N THR A 138 9.61 -50.60 -20.45
CA THR A 138 8.91 -50.85 -19.18
C THR A 138 9.81 -50.88 -17.93
N THR A 139 11.14 -50.90 -18.11
CA THR A 139 12.15 -50.94 -17.04
C THR A 139 12.57 -49.53 -16.55
N TYR A 140 12.01 -48.45 -17.08
CA TYR A 140 12.50 -47.09 -16.80
C TYR A 140 11.97 -46.50 -15.48
N LEU A 141 12.91 -45.92 -14.70
CA LEU A 141 12.59 -45.06 -13.55
C LEU A 141 11.82 -43.80 -14.01
N PRO A 142 10.84 -43.31 -13.22
CA PRO A 142 10.07 -42.09 -13.52
C PRO A 142 10.92 -40.87 -13.95
N GLU A 143 12.05 -40.65 -13.28
CA GLU A 143 12.98 -39.56 -13.56
C GLU A 143 13.55 -39.59 -14.99
N ASN A 144 13.82 -40.78 -15.51
CA ASN A 144 14.32 -40.93 -16.88
C ASN A 144 13.25 -40.59 -17.92
N VAL A 145 11.99 -40.93 -17.65
CA VAL A 145 10.85 -40.57 -18.53
C VAL A 145 10.74 -39.04 -18.61
N LEU A 146 10.81 -38.34 -17.48
CA LEU A 146 10.72 -36.88 -17.44
C LEU A 146 11.93 -36.20 -18.08
N ARG A 147 13.14 -36.69 -17.82
CA ARG A 147 14.37 -36.16 -18.46
C ARG A 147 14.30 -36.26 -19.98
N LEU A 148 13.97 -37.44 -20.52
CA LEU A 148 13.83 -37.65 -21.96
C LEU A 148 12.70 -36.84 -22.60
N SER A 149 11.64 -36.58 -21.84
CA SER A 149 10.53 -35.73 -22.27
C SER A 149 10.94 -34.25 -22.31
N LYS A 150 11.63 -33.76 -21.28
CA LYS A 150 12.17 -32.38 -21.20
C LYS A 150 13.18 -32.10 -22.31
N GLU A 151 14.07 -33.05 -22.59
CA GLU A 151 15.03 -32.98 -23.71
C GLU A 151 14.36 -32.89 -25.09
N TYR A 152 13.11 -33.37 -25.25
CA TYR A 152 12.37 -33.18 -26.49
C TYR A 152 11.83 -31.75 -26.63
N ILE A 153 11.35 -31.16 -25.54
CA ILE A 153 10.76 -29.82 -25.51
C ILE A 153 11.82 -28.73 -25.77
N TYR A 154 13.00 -28.83 -25.17
CA TYR A 154 14.00 -27.76 -25.25
C TYR A 154 14.49 -27.42 -26.69
N PRO A 155 14.87 -28.39 -27.55
CA PRO A 155 15.31 -28.11 -28.91
C PRO A 155 14.17 -27.86 -29.92
N LYS A 156 12.97 -28.41 -29.68
CA LYS A 156 11.83 -28.32 -30.62
C LYS A 156 10.72 -27.38 -30.19
N GLY A 157 10.83 -26.79 -29.01
CA GLY A 157 9.73 -26.08 -28.37
C GLY A 157 9.38 -24.74 -29.02
N GLY A 158 10.31 -24.09 -29.73
CA GLY A 158 10.02 -22.83 -30.45
C GLY A 158 9.21 -21.83 -29.60
N ASN A 159 8.01 -21.49 -30.06
CA ASN A 159 7.07 -20.60 -29.37
C ASN A 159 6.61 -21.11 -27.99
N ILE A 160 6.56 -22.43 -27.75
CA ILE A 160 6.20 -23.00 -26.45
C ILE A 160 7.22 -22.63 -25.36
N ASN A 161 8.51 -22.59 -25.71
CA ASN A 161 9.56 -22.21 -24.77
C ASN A 161 9.48 -20.72 -24.45
N ARG A 162 9.08 -19.90 -25.43
CA ARG A 162 8.76 -18.49 -25.20
C ARG A 162 7.56 -18.36 -24.27
N TYR A 163 6.49 -19.11 -24.49
CA TYR A 163 5.31 -19.15 -23.62
C TYR A 163 5.70 -19.53 -22.18
N PHE A 164 6.45 -20.62 -21.97
CA PHE A 164 6.86 -21.03 -20.62
C PHE A 164 7.79 -20.02 -19.93
N ARG A 165 8.67 -19.34 -20.66
CA ARG A 165 9.50 -18.26 -20.11
C ARG A 165 8.65 -17.05 -19.70
N THR A 166 7.67 -16.65 -20.50
CA THR A 166 6.75 -15.57 -20.12
C THR A 166 5.91 -15.96 -18.91
N LEU A 167 5.41 -17.20 -18.86
CA LEU A 167 4.68 -17.74 -17.71
C LEU A 167 5.54 -17.72 -16.44
N TYR A 168 6.82 -18.10 -16.54
CA TYR A 168 7.75 -18.00 -15.42
C TYR A 168 7.87 -16.56 -14.91
N GLN A 169 8.05 -15.58 -15.81
CA GLN A 169 8.14 -14.17 -15.39
C GLN A 169 6.86 -13.68 -14.74
N LEU A 170 5.70 -14.13 -15.22
CA LEU A 170 4.40 -13.79 -14.65
C LEU A 170 4.23 -14.38 -13.24
N LEU A 171 4.53 -15.67 -13.04
CA LEU A 171 4.48 -16.30 -11.72
C LEU A 171 5.53 -15.72 -10.76
N LYS A 172 6.73 -15.41 -11.26
CA LYS A 172 7.77 -14.71 -10.50
C LYS A 172 7.33 -13.30 -10.10
N LEU A 173 6.62 -12.58 -10.98
CA LEU A 173 6.06 -11.26 -10.66
C LEU A 173 5.06 -11.38 -9.50
N ILE A 174 4.16 -12.37 -9.54
CA ILE A 174 3.21 -12.64 -8.45
C ILE A 174 3.97 -12.90 -7.14
N ALA A 175 4.92 -13.84 -7.15
CA ALA A 175 5.71 -14.18 -5.97
C ALA A 175 6.44 -12.98 -5.38
N ASN A 176 7.08 -12.19 -6.23
CA ASN A 176 8.07 -11.20 -5.82
C ASN A 176 7.49 -9.79 -5.60
N LYS A 177 6.36 -9.46 -6.25
CA LYS A 177 5.87 -8.08 -6.33
C LYS A 177 4.37 -7.93 -6.08
N CYS A 178 3.62 -9.03 -5.92
CA CYS A 178 2.23 -8.93 -5.51
C CYS A 178 2.15 -8.29 -4.13
N PRO A 179 1.38 -7.19 -3.96
CA PRO A 179 1.12 -6.67 -2.63
C PRO A 179 0.54 -7.74 -1.73
N GLU A 180 0.95 -7.76 -0.46
CA GLU A 180 0.57 -8.78 0.52
C GLU A 180 1.17 -10.19 0.26
N SER A 181 2.11 -10.31 -0.69
CA SER A 181 2.92 -11.53 -0.83
C SER A 181 3.72 -11.80 0.44
N THR A 182 3.77 -13.06 0.88
CA THR A 182 4.57 -13.45 2.04
C THR A 182 6.08 -13.44 1.78
N LEU A 183 6.50 -13.34 0.52
CA LEU A 183 7.91 -13.24 0.13
C LEU A 183 8.43 -11.80 0.20
N ASP A 184 7.54 -10.80 0.12
CA ASP A 184 7.84 -9.35 0.19
C ASP A 184 9.11 -8.90 -0.55
N GLY A 185 9.35 -9.42 -1.75
CA GLY A 185 10.51 -9.04 -2.57
C GLY A 185 11.75 -9.94 -2.43
N ASP A 186 11.77 -10.90 -1.50
CA ASP A 186 12.90 -11.78 -1.25
C ASP A 186 12.73 -13.15 -1.95
N PHE A 187 13.02 -13.16 -3.25
CA PHE A 187 12.85 -14.31 -4.15
C PHE A 187 14.03 -15.32 -4.10
N THR A 188 14.27 -15.89 -2.92
CA THR A 188 15.28 -16.94 -2.65
C THR A 188 14.65 -18.34 -2.64
N ILE A 189 15.47 -19.38 -2.80
CA ILE A 189 15.03 -20.79 -2.73
C ILE A 189 14.47 -21.09 -1.34
N GLU A 190 15.19 -20.68 -0.30
CA GLU A 190 14.82 -20.88 1.10
C GLU A 190 13.43 -20.30 1.40
N ASN A 191 13.18 -19.04 1.04
CA ASN A 191 11.88 -18.42 1.28
C ASN A 191 10.75 -19.03 0.45
N LEU A 192 11.03 -19.46 -0.79
CA LEU A 192 10.03 -20.14 -1.63
C LEU A 192 9.57 -21.48 -1.01
N GLN A 193 10.46 -22.15 -0.28
CA GLN A 193 10.16 -23.41 0.41
C GLN A 193 9.57 -23.21 1.81
N SER A 194 10.05 -22.22 2.57
CA SER A 194 9.68 -22.01 3.98
C SER A 194 8.40 -21.20 4.18
N THR A 195 8.08 -20.28 3.26
CA THR A 195 6.91 -19.40 3.39
C THR A 195 5.67 -20.00 2.73
N LYS A 196 4.50 -19.79 3.35
CA LYS A 196 3.21 -20.17 2.78
C LYS A 196 2.74 -19.11 1.78
N CYS A 197 2.13 -19.54 0.68
CA CYS A 197 1.45 -18.66 -0.27
C CYS A 197 0.35 -17.82 0.41
N SER A 198 0.32 -16.50 0.15
CA SER A 198 -0.77 -15.61 0.57
C SER A 198 -2.05 -15.84 -0.26
N GLU A 199 -3.20 -15.40 0.25
CA GLU A 199 -4.47 -15.44 -0.48
C GLU A 199 -4.42 -14.60 -1.76
N THR A 200 -3.79 -13.42 -1.70
CA THR A 200 -3.65 -12.50 -2.84
C THR A 200 -2.77 -13.12 -3.93
N GLU A 201 -1.60 -13.69 -3.58
CA GLU A 201 -0.79 -14.46 -4.54
C GLU A 201 -1.59 -15.62 -5.16
N LYS A 202 -2.31 -16.38 -4.33
CA LYS A 202 -3.10 -17.53 -4.78
C LYS A 202 -4.17 -17.08 -5.77
N MET A 203 -4.88 -15.98 -5.50
CA MET A 203 -5.87 -15.39 -6.40
C MET A 203 -5.28 -15.13 -7.80
N TYR A 204 -4.17 -14.40 -7.90
CA TYR A 204 -3.55 -14.11 -9.20
C TYR A 204 -2.99 -15.37 -9.86
N SER A 205 -2.35 -16.27 -9.10
CA SER A 205 -1.85 -17.54 -9.64
C SER A 205 -2.98 -18.40 -10.22
N ASN A 206 -4.16 -18.38 -9.62
CA ASN A 206 -5.34 -19.07 -10.12
C ASN A 206 -5.81 -18.47 -11.45
N ILE A 207 -5.83 -17.14 -11.58
CA ILE A 207 -6.13 -16.45 -12.85
C ILE A 207 -5.17 -16.93 -13.94
N VAL A 208 -3.85 -16.90 -13.68
CA VAL A 208 -2.84 -17.37 -14.65
C VAL A 208 -3.06 -18.83 -15.03
N ARG A 209 -3.36 -19.69 -14.05
CA ARG A 209 -3.60 -21.12 -14.27
C ARG A 209 -4.76 -21.40 -15.23
N THR A 210 -5.79 -20.55 -15.26
CA THR A 210 -6.90 -20.71 -16.22
C THR A 210 -6.48 -20.53 -17.68
N THR A 211 -5.32 -19.91 -17.95
CA THR A 211 -4.79 -19.75 -19.32
C THR A 211 -4.19 -21.03 -19.89
N LEU A 212 -3.92 -22.04 -19.06
CA LEU A 212 -3.32 -23.30 -19.50
C LEU A 212 -4.40 -24.34 -19.74
N ASP A 213 -4.43 -24.86 -20.96
CA ASP A 213 -5.20 -26.05 -21.26
C ASP A 213 -4.56 -27.33 -20.68
N SER A 214 -5.31 -28.43 -20.77
CA SER A 214 -4.93 -29.76 -20.35
C SER A 214 -3.58 -30.26 -20.88
N LYS A 215 -3.18 -29.83 -22.08
CA LYS A 215 -1.92 -30.28 -22.71
C LYS A 215 -0.76 -29.41 -22.27
N LEU A 216 -0.97 -28.09 -22.24
CA LEU A 216 0.01 -27.10 -21.78
C LEU A 216 0.42 -27.32 -20.34
N ILE A 217 -0.51 -27.66 -19.45
CA ILE A 217 -0.18 -27.89 -18.03
C ILE A 217 0.73 -29.12 -17.85
N ILE A 218 0.54 -30.18 -18.66
CA ILE A 218 1.39 -31.37 -18.67
C ILE A 218 2.78 -31.02 -19.22
N LEU A 219 2.83 -30.35 -20.37
CA LEU A 219 4.09 -29.93 -20.99
C LEU A 219 4.88 -28.96 -20.10
N LEU A 220 4.19 -28.07 -19.38
CA LEU A 220 4.78 -27.20 -18.38
C LEU A 220 5.42 -28.02 -17.26
N ALA A 221 4.69 -28.97 -16.68
CA ALA A 221 5.19 -29.81 -15.60
C ALA A 221 6.41 -30.64 -16.03
N VAL A 222 6.43 -31.14 -17.27
CA VAL A 222 7.61 -31.80 -17.86
C VAL A 222 8.76 -30.81 -18.03
N ASN A 223 8.51 -29.62 -18.58
CA ASN A 223 9.53 -28.62 -18.81
C ASN A 223 10.19 -28.11 -17.52
N CYS A 224 9.41 -28.03 -16.44
CA CYS A 224 9.86 -27.61 -15.11
C CYS A 224 10.42 -28.75 -14.25
N TYR A 225 10.48 -29.99 -14.76
CA TYR A 225 11.13 -31.09 -14.05
C TYR A 225 12.60 -30.75 -13.78
N CYS A 226 13.05 -30.93 -12.54
CA CYS A 226 14.43 -30.72 -12.11
C CYS A 226 14.94 -32.00 -11.44
N ALA A 227 16.19 -32.39 -11.73
CA ALA A 227 16.82 -33.54 -11.08
C ALA A 227 17.44 -33.17 -9.72
N ASP A 228 17.90 -31.93 -9.60
CA ASP A 228 18.55 -31.36 -8.41
C ASP A 228 18.17 -29.89 -8.24
N GLU A 229 18.57 -29.29 -7.12
CA GLU A 229 18.28 -27.89 -6.79
C GLU A 229 19.09 -26.88 -7.60
N ASP A 230 20.18 -27.33 -8.24
CA ASP A 230 21.07 -26.50 -9.06
C ASP A 230 20.51 -26.31 -10.49
N ASP A 231 19.45 -27.04 -10.87
CA ASP A 231 18.79 -26.88 -12.16
C ASP A 231 18.25 -25.43 -12.32
N PRO A 232 18.51 -24.75 -13.45
CA PRO A 232 18.03 -23.39 -13.70
C PRO A 232 16.52 -23.20 -13.58
N PHE A 233 15.74 -24.28 -13.73
CA PHE A 233 14.29 -24.29 -13.58
C PHE A 233 13.82 -24.53 -12.14
N TYR A 234 14.71 -24.73 -11.17
CA TYR A 234 14.32 -25.12 -9.81
C TYR A 234 13.41 -24.08 -9.14
N LYS A 235 13.69 -22.78 -9.29
CA LYS A 235 12.78 -21.73 -8.81
C LYS A 235 11.41 -21.77 -9.49
N TYR A 236 11.34 -22.19 -10.75
CA TYR A 236 10.08 -22.38 -11.45
C TYR A 236 9.33 -23.59 -10.90
N TYR A 237 10.03 -24.72 -10.70
CA TYR A 237 9.49 -25.90 -10.02
C TYR A 237 8.88 -25.55 -8.65
N LEU A 238 9.59 -24.74 -7.84
CA LEU A 238 9.09 -24.27 -6.55
C LEU A 238 7.83 -23.39 -6.67
N LEU A 239 7.75 -22.53 -7.69
CA LEU A 239 6.54 -21.74 -7.95
C LEU A 239 5.33 -22.62 -8.32
N ILE A 240 5.55 -23.68 -9.12
CA ILE A 240 4.51 -24.66 -9.46
C ILE A 240 3.97 -25.32 -8.18
N LYS A 241 4.85 -25.69 -7.24
CA LYS A 241 4.46 -26.25 -5.94
C LYS A 241 3.74 -25.22 -5.05
N ARG A 242 4.35 -24.04 -4.87
CA ARG A 242 3.81 -22.95 -4.03
C ARG A 242 2.38 -22.60 -4.39
N TYR A 243 2.06 -22.58 -5.68
CA TYR A 243 0.75 -22.21 -6.18
C TYR A 243 -0.18 -23.39 -6.43
N ALA A 244 0.21 -24.62 -6.06
CA ALA A 244 -0.51 -25.85 -6.42
C ALA A 244 -0.97 -25.82 -7.90
N PHE A 245 -0.04 -25.44 -8.77
CA PHE A 245 -0.38 -24.99 -10.12
C PHE A 245 -0.87 -26.14 -11.03
N LEU A 246 -0.65 -27.40 -10.64
CA LEU A 246 -1.07 -28.60 -11.36
C LEU A 246 -2.44 -29.13 -10.91
N GLU A 247 -3.20 -28.36 -10.13
CA GLU A 247 -4.49 -28.78 -9.55
C GLU A 247 -5.51 -29.31 -10.56
N HIS A 248 -5.52 -28.79 -11.79
CA HIS A 248 -6.43 -29.22 -12.85
C HIS A 248 -5.74 -30.07 -13.93
N MET A 249 -4.52 -30.55 -13.69
CA MET A 249 -3.85 -31.45 -14.61
C MET A 249 -4.68 -32.73 -14.76
N PRO A 250 -5.04 -33.14 -16.00
CA PRO A 250 -5.75 -34.38 -16.21
C PRO A 250 -4.81 -35.56 -15.96
N LEU A 251 -5.19 -36.40 -14.99
CA LEU A 251 -4.46 -37.63 -14.64
C LEU A 251 -5.22 -38.89 -15.07
N SER A 252 -6.43 -38.72 -15.62
CA SER A 252 -7.21 -39.82 -16.16
C SER A 252 -6.52 -40.37 -17.40
N VAL A 253 -6.15 -41.64 -17.32
CA VAL A 253 -5.63 -42.44 -18.44
C VAL A 253 -6.68 -42.43 -19.55
N THR A 254 -6.49 -41.62 -20.58
CA THR A 254 -7.13 -41.88 -21.87
C THR A 254 -6.67 -43.28 -22.25
N LYS A 255 -7.61 -44.21 -22.50
CA LYS A 255 -7.33 -45.65 -22.75
C LYS A 255 -6.33 -45.93 -23.88
N SER A 256 -5.85 -44.90 -24.59
CA SER A 256 -4.87 -44.91 -25.67
C SER A 256 -3.46 -44.46 -25.28
N GLU A 257 -3.23 -43.93 -24.08
CA GLU A 257 -1.94 -43.36 -23.66
C GLU A 257 -1.45 -44.12 -22.43
N GLU A 258 -0.37 -44.91 -22.54
CA GLU A 258 0.27 -45.49 -21.37
C GLU A 258 0.80 -44.35 -20.47
N PRO A 259 0.32 -44.20 -19.22
CA PRO A 259 0.41 -42.94 -18.47
C PRO A 259 1.78 -42.75 -17.79
N PHE A 260 2.88 -43.14 -18.44
CA PHE A 260 4.22 -43.08 -17.87
C PHE A 260 4.60 -41.65 -17.45
N VAL A 261 4.32 -40.67 -18.31
CA VAL A 261 4.63 -39.26 -18.05
C VAL A 261 3.78 -38.72 -16.90
N ALA A 262 2.46 -38.92 -16.93
CA ALA A 262 1.56 -38.44 -15.89
C ALA A 262 1.88 -39.05 -14.52
N LYS A 263 2.13 -40.37 -14.46
CA LYS A 263 2.54 -41.06 -13.23
C LYS A 263 3.91 -40.54 -12.72
N ALA A 264 4.85 -40.29 -13.63
CA ALA A 264 6.15 -39.76 -13.26
C ALA A 264 6.06 -38.34 -12.69
N LEU A 265 5.20 -37.49 -13.25
CA LEU A 265 4.95 -36.14 -12.75
C LEU A 265 4.36 -36.14 -11.33
N VAL A 266 3.38 -37.01 -11.06
CA VAL A 266 2.80 -37.15 -9.71
C VAL A 266 3.86 -37.53 -8.68
N ASN A 267 4.74 -38.49 -9.03
CA ASN A 267 5.84 -38.90 -8.16
C ASN A 267 6.86 -37.78 -7.92
N CYS A 268 7.19 -36.99 -8.94
CA CYS A 268 8.20 -35.94 -8.86
C CYS A 268 7.74 -34.69 -8.10
N TYR A 269 6.52 -34.21 -8.35
CA TYR A 269 6.04 -32.96 -7.76
C TYR A 269 5.46 -33.15 -6.36
N GLY A 270 5.04 -34.38 -6.02
CA GLY A 270 4.31 -34.67 -4.78
C GLY A 270 2.93 -34.01 -4.76
N LYS A 271 2.17 -34.20 -3.67
CA LYS A 271 0.78 -33.73 -3.57
C LYS A 271 0.63 -32.21 -3.58
N ASP A 272 1.63 -31.49 -3.06
CA ASP A 272 1.56 -30.03 -2.87
C ASP A 272 1.30 -29.28 -4.19
N ALA A 273 1.90 -29.75 -5.30
CA ALA A 273 1.71 -29.13 -6.61
C ALA A 273 0.29 -29.33 -7.19
N PHE A 274 -0.48 -30.29 -6.68
CA PHE A 274 -1.78 -30.67 -7.25
C PHE A 274 -2.98 -30.23 -6.40
N GLY A 275 -2.78 -29.63 -5.23
CA GLY A 275 -3.88 -29.06 -4.44
C GLY A 275 -5.03 -30.05 -4.24
N ASN A 276 -6.23 -29.67 -4.71
CA ASN A 276 -7.44 -30.49 -4.61
C ASN A 276 -7.74 -31.40 -5.82
N ASN A 277 -6.72 -31.79 -6.60
CA ASN A 277 -6.92 -32.63 -7.78
C ASN A 277 -7.69 -33.93 -7.44
N ILE A 278 -8.81 -34.15 -8.13
CA ILE A 278 -9.77 -35.23 -7.87
C ILE A 278 -9.13 -36.61 -7.99
N ASN A 279 -8.19 -36.80 -8.94
CA ASN A 279 -7.57 -38.10 -9.20
C ASN A 279 -6.48 -38.46 -8.20
N ILE A 280 -5.93 -37.49 -7.47
CA ILE A 280 -4.93 -37.73 -6.42
C ILE A 280 -5.63 -37.93 -5.07
N ARG A 281 -6.70 -37.17 -4.80
CA ARG A 281 -7.44 -37.26 -3.53
C ARG A 281 -8.14 -38.61 -3.32
N ASN A 282 -8.55 -39.26 -4.42
CA ASN A 282 -9.25 -40.56 -4.36
C ASN A 282 -8.31 -41.78 -4.25
N ASN A 283 -6.99 -41.58 -4.39
CA ASN A 283 -5.97 -42.64 -4.32
C ASN A 283 -5.21 -42.65 -2.98
N THR A 284 -5.78 -42.01 -1.95
CA THR A 284 -5.25 -41.89 -0.58
C THR A 284 -6.34 -42.22 0.41
#